data_AF-A0A1F9DHF8-F1
#
_entry.id   AF-A0A1F9DHF8-F1
#
_cell.length_a   1.000
_cell.length_b   1.000
_cell.length_c   1.000
_cell.angle_alpha   90.00
_cell.angle_beta   90.00
_cell.angle_gamma   90.00
#
_symmetry.space_group_name_H-M   'P 1'
#
loop_
_entity.id
_entity.type
_entity.pdbx_description
1 polymer ?
#
loop_
_entity_poly.entity_id
_entity_poly.type
_entity_poly.pdbx_seq_one_letter_code
_entity_poly.pdbx_strand_id
1 'polypeptide(L)'
;MPAWYSAIMMESGEVQWRPKFNPGLSDSGPDDNRLIIDFEGDLHKIPWITDLSCENATVDVDILAASVPALFDKPWLRGKKPQKTSVAALGNHYIIDIQL
;
A
#
# COMPACT_ATOMS: atom_id res chain seq x y z
N MET A 1 4.96 9.84 -11.92
CA MET A 1 4.31 10.44 -10.74
C MET A 1 3.60 9.31 -9.98
N PRO A 2 3.86 9.10 -8.68
CA PRO A 2 3.41 7.88 -8.00
C PRO A 2 1.91 7.94 -7.70
N ALA A 3 1.31 6.76 -7.52
CA ALA A 3 0.00 6.65 -6.91
C ALA A 3 0.18 6.71 -5.38
N TRP A 4 -0.46 7.66 -4.68
CA TRP A 4 -0.28 7.81 -3.23
C TRP A 4 -1.61 7.80 -2.48
N TYR A 5 -1.73 6.86 -1.55
CA TYR A 5 -2.86 6.71 -0.65
C TYR A 5 -2.41 6.82 0.81
N SER A 6 -3.32 7.26 1.66
CA SER A 6 -3.16 7.23 3.11
C SER A 6 -4.16 6.24 3.71
N ALA A 7 -3.73 5.54 4.76
CA ALA A 7 -4.50 4.54 5.47
C ALA A 7 -4.29 4.72 6.97
N ILE A 8 -5.38 4.70 7.74
CA ILE A 8 -5.33 4.80 9.20
C ILE A 8 -6.09 3.60 9.79
N MET A 9 -5.41 2.80 10.60
CA MET A 9 -6.03 1.72 11.37
C MET A 9 -6.73 2.29 12.60
N MET A 10 -8.03 2.09 12.67
CA MET A 10 -8.86 2.46 13.81
C MET A 10 -8.66 1.47 14.97
N GLU A 11 -9.08 1.84 16.18
CA GLU A 11 -9.05 0.94 17.34
C GLU A 11 -9.86 -0.35 17.13
N SER A 12 -10.90 -0.30 16.28
CA SER A 12 -11.69 -1.47 15.86
C SER A 12 -10.91 -2.46 14.99
N GLY A 13 -9.71 -2.09 14.51
CA GLY A 13 -8.93 -2.84 13.53
C GLY A 13 -9.32 -2.56 12.07
N GLU A 14 -10.37 -1.77 11.83
CA GLU A 14 -10.75 -1.33 10.49
C GLU A 14 -9.74 -0.31 9.95
N VAL A 15 -9.39 -0.40 8.66
CA VAL A 15 -8.48 0.55 8.01
C VAL A 15 -9.28 1.55 7.18
N GLN A 16 -9.21 2.83 7.54
CA GLN A 16 -9.80 3.91 6.76
C GLN A 16 -8.81 4.43 5.71
N TRP A 17 -9.24 4.45 4.46
CA TRP A 17 -8.41 4.90 3.34
C TRP A 17 -8.79 6.29 2.86
N ARG A 18 -7.78 7.07 2.48
CA ARG A 18 -7.94 8.40 1.88
C ARG A 18 -6.98 8.57 0.71
N PRO A 19 -7.44 8.99 -0.47
CA PRO A 19 -6.54 9.35 -1.55
C PRO A 19 -5.71 10.58 -1.16
N LYS A 20 -4.41 10.58 -1.47
CA LYS A 20 -3.55 11.76 -1.28
C LYS A 20 -3.16 12.39 -2.61
N PHE A 21 -2.51 11.61 -3.48
CA PHE A 21 -1.94 12.13 -4.72
C PHE A 21 -2.09 11.13 -5.85
N ASN A 22 -2.45 11.65 -7.03
CA ASN A 22 -2.69 10.85 -8.24
C ASN A 22 -3.58 9.59 -8.05
N PRO A 23 -4.70 9.64 -7.30
CA PRO A 23 -5.47 8.43 -6.96
C PRO A 23 -6.32 7.89 -8.11
N GLY A 24 -6.53 8.70 -9.15
CA GLY A 24 -7.39 8.44 -10.31
C GLY A 24 -6.60 8.14 -11.58
N LEU A 25 -5.44 7.50 -11.43
CA LEU A 25 -4.62 7.07 -12.56
C LEU A 25 -5.43 6.24 -13.55
N SER A 26 -5.16 6.49 -14.83
CA SER A 26 -5.71 5.69 -15.92
C SER A 26 -5.24 4.24 -15.82
N ASP A 27 -5.76 3.38 -16.71
CA ASP A 27 -5.41 1.96 -16.74
C ASP A 27 -3.90 1.71 -16.93
N SER A 28 -3.17 2.71 -17.46
CA SER A 28 -1.71 2.69 -17.62
C SER A 28 -0.92 2.72 -16.32
N GLY A 29 -1.52 3.18 -15.21
CA GLY A 29 -0.85 3.30 -13.91
C GLY A 29 0.06 4.53 -13.77
N PRO A 30 0.83 4.61 -12.66
CA PRO A 30 1.71 5.74 -12.37
C PRO A 30 2.94 5.77 -13.28
N ASP A 31 3.37 6.95 -13.76
CA ASP A 31 4.48 7.04 -14.73
C ASP A 31 5.83 6.51 -14.21
N ASP A 32 6.01 6.50 -12.89
CA ASP A 32 7.22 6.00 -12.22
C ASP A 32 7.05 4.56 -11.70
N ASN A 33 5.92 3.91 -12.00
CA ASN A 33 5.58 2.57 -11.55
C ASN A 33 5.68 2.42 -10.01
N ARG A 34 5.33 3.46 -9.26
CA ARG A 34 5.37 3.45 -7.80
C ARG A 34 3.99 3.62 -7.17
N LEU A 35 3.72 2.77 -6.17
CA LEU A 35 2.58 2.90 -5.26
C LEU A 35 3.12 3.21 -3.86
N ILE A 36 2.74 4.36 -3.32
CA ILE A 36 3.12 4.80 -1.98
C ILE A 36 1.91 4.71 -1.07
N ILE A 37 2.08 4.03 0.07
CA ILE A 37 1.05 3.94 1.11
C ILE A 37 1.61 4.59 2.38
N ASP A 38 0.94 5.65 2.80
CA ASP A 38 1.16 6.32 4.07
C ASP A 38 0.21 5.71 5.10
N PHE A 39 0.74 4.86 5.98
CA PHE A 39 -0.03 4.02 6.88
C PHE A 39 0.20 4.40 8.34
N GLU A 40 -0.87 4.64 9.09
CA GLU A 40 -0.83 4.85 10.54
C GLU A 40 -1.54 3.69 11.24
N GLY A 41 -0.84 2.96 12.11
CA GLY A 41 -1.41 1.80 12.79
C GLY A 41 -0.38 0.71 13.10
N ASP A 42 -0.84 -0.54 13.14
CA ASP A 42 0.01 -1.71 13.35
C ASP A 42 0.14 -2.55 12.07
N LEU A 43 1.30 -2.46 11.40
CA LEU A 43 1.56 -3.22 10.16
C LEU A 43 1.53 -4.74 10.37
N HIS A 44 1.78 -5.26 11.59
CA HIS A 44 1.73 -6.70 11.85
C HIS A 44 0.30 -7.28 11.76
N LYS A 45 -0.72 -6.41 11.82
CA LYS A 45 -2.12 -6.80 11.68
C LYS A 45 -2.63 -6.73 10.25
N ILE A 46 -1.78 -6.33 9.30
CA ILE A 46 -2.16 -6.13 7.91
C ILE A 46 -1.95 -7.42 7.09
N PRO A 47 -3.01 -7.98 6.48
CA PRO A 47 -2.93 -9.28 5.83
C PRO A 47 -2.14 -9.28 4.51
N TRP A 48 -1.95 -8.11 3.89
CA TRP A 48 -1.18 -7.94 2.66
C TRP A 48 0.30 -7.60 2.92
N ILE A 49 0.76 -7.64 4.17
CA ILE A 49 2.15 -7.40 4.56
C ILE A 49 2.71 -8.66 5.22
N THR A 50 3.87 -9.11 4.74
CA THR A 50 4.65 -10.20 5.34
C THR A 50 6.13 -9.80 5.46
N ASP A 51 6.91 -10.61 6.16
CA ASP A 51 8.37 -10.41 6.34
C ASP A 51 8.75 -9.00 6.83
N LEU A 52 7.90 -8.38 7.68
CA LEU A 52 8.16 -7.04 8.19
C LEU A 52 9.42 -7.04 9.07
N SER A 53 10.38 -6.23 8.66
CA SER A 53 11.62 -5.91 9.37
C SER A 53 11.73 -4.40 9.54
N CYS A 54 12.79 -3.90 10.21
CA CYS A 54 12.92 -2.48 10.55
C CYS A 54 12.80 -1.53 9.35
N GLU A 55 13.23 -1.93 8.15
CA GLU A 55 13.25 -1.06 6.96
C GLU A 55 12.64 -1.70 5.71
N ASN A 56 12.21 -2.97 5.79
CA ASN A 56 11.71 -3.70 4.64
C ASN A 56 10.49 -4.52 4.99
N ALA A 57 9.62 -4.69 4.01
CA ALA A 57 8.50 -5.63 4.06
C ALA A 57 8.30 -6.30 2.71
N THR A 58 7.54 -7.38 2.69
CA THR A 58 6.97 -7.94 1.47
C THR A 58 5.50 -7.54 1.42
N VAL A 59 5.07 -6.90 0.33
CA VAL A 59 3.67 -6.53 0.09
C VAL A 59 3.07 -7.42 -0.98
N ASP A 60 1.99 -8.11 -0.63
CA ASP A 60 1.17 -8.84 -1.60
C ASP A 60 0.11 -7.90 -2.19
N VAL A 61 0.38 -7.46 -3.41
CA VAL A 61 -0.46 -6.49 -4.13
C VAL A 61 -1.83 -7.08 -4.50
N ASP A 62 -1.91 -8.39 -4.75
CA ASP A 62 -3.17 -9.05 -5.06
C ASP A 62 -4.06 -9.13 -3.81
N ILE A 63 -3.49 -9.41 -2.62
CA ILE A 63 -4.21 -9.36 -1.34
C ILE A 63 -4.63 -7.92 -1.00
N LEU A 64 -3.77 -6.93 -1.26
CA LEU A 64 -4.12 -5.51 -1.08
C LEU A 64 -5.32 -5.12 -1.97
N ALA A 65 -5.28 -5.51 -3.25
CA ALA A 65 -6.36 -5.27 -4.20
C ALA A 65 -7.67 -5.96 -3.78
N ALA A 66 -7.60 -7.20 -3.28
CA ALA A 66 -8.76 -7.93 -2.78
C ALA A 66 -9.31 -7.31 -1.48
N SER A 67 -8.46 -6.74 -0.63
CA SER A 67 -8.86 -6.13 0.65
C SER A 67 -9.60 -4.81 0.46
N VAL A 68 -9.21 -4.01 -0.54
CA VAL A 68 -9.78 -2.68 -0.78
C VAL A 68 -10.00 -2.46 -2.29
N PRO A 69 -10.90 -3.24 -2.92
CA PRO A 69 -11.05 -3.27 -4.37
C PRO A 69 -11.46 -1.93 -4.96
N ALA A 70 -12.23 -1.12 -4.21
CA ALA A 70 -12.64 0.21 -4.66
C ALA A 70 -11.46 1.16 -4.98
N LEU A 71 -10.30 0.95 -4.35
CA LEU A 71 -9.10 1.76 -4.60
C LEU A 71 -8.08 1.02 -5.47
N PHE A 72 -7.90 -0.28 -5.24
CA PHE A 72 -6.76 -1.04 -5.76
C PHE A 72 -7.11 -2.11 -6.80
N ASP A 73 -8.39 -2.33 -7.12
CA ASP A 73 -8.75 -3.17 -8.27
C ASP A 73 -8.50 -2.42 -9.60
N LYS A 74 -7.22 -2.27 -9.93
CA LYS A 74 -6.74 -1.52 -11.10
C LYS A 74 -5.93 -2.42 -12.03
N PRO A 75 -6.04 -2.28 -13.37
CA PRO A 75 -5.28 -3.10 -14.31
C PRO A 75 -3.78 -3.12 -14.08
N TRP A 76 -3.20 -1.98 -13.69
CA TRP A 76 -1.76 -1.82 -13.43
C TRP A 76 -1.27 -2.46 -12.11
N LEU A 77 -2.18 -2.90 -11.23
CA LEU A 77 -1.88 -3.62 -9.98
C LEU A 77 -2.09 -5.14 -10.09
N ARG A 78 -2.95 -5.60 -11.01
CA ARG A 78 -3.35 -7.01 -11.12
C ARG A 78 -2.19 -7.92 -11.55
N GLY A 79 -2.09 -9.11 -10.94
CA GLY A 79 -1.16 -10.16 -11.35
C GLY A 79 0.31 -9.85 -11.00
N LYS A 80 0.52 -8.87 -10.12
CA LYS A 80 1.82 -8.53 -9.56
C LYS A 80 2.12 -9.53 -8.44
N LYS A 81 3.25 -10.22 -8.55
CA LYS A 81 3.77 -11.06 -7.46
C LYS A 81 4.04 -10.21 -6.22
N PRO A 82 4.12 -10.83 -5.02
CA PRO A 82 4.56 -10.12 -3.82
C PRO A 82 5.84 -9.32 -4.05
N GLN A 83 5.82 -8.04 -3.67
CA GLN A 83 6.90 -7.09 -3.92
C GLN A 83 7.65 -6.83 -2.62
N LYS A 84 8.98 -6.95 -2.67
CA LYS A 84 9.82 -6.43 -1.58
C LYS A 84 9.82 -4.91 -1.67
N THR A 85 9.51 -4.27 -0.56
CA THR A 85 9.31 -2.82 -0.47
C THR A 85 10.11 -2.24 0.68
N SER A 86 10.53 -0.99 0.51
CA SER A 86 11.15 -0.22 1.57
C SER A 86 10.05 0.38 2.47
N VAL A 87 10.25 0.29 3.78
CA VAL A 87 9.35 0.85 4.78
C VAL A 87 10.13 1.84 5.63
N ALA A 88 9.74 3.11 5.59
CA ALA A 88 10.23 4.11 6.54
C ALA A 88 9.27 4.18 7.72
N ALA A 89 9.78 4.03 8.95
CA ALA A 89 8.97 4.05 10.17
C ALA A 89 9.28 5.28 11.04
N LEU A 90 8.23 5.92 11.56
CA LEU A 90 8.27 7.01 12.53
C LEU A 90 7.24 6.74 13.63
N GLY A 91 7.61 5.91 14.61
CA GLY A 91 6.66 5.42 15.62
C GLY A 91 5.66 4.46 15.00
N ASN A 92 4.36 4.79 15.08
CA ASN A 92 3.27 3.99 14.49
C ASN A 92 2.87 4.49 13.09
N HIS A 93 3.67 5.39 12.51
CA HIS A 93 3.48 5.93 11.18
C HIS A 93 4.51 5.31 10.23
N TYR A 94 4.06 4.79 9.10
CA TYR A 94 4.86 4.09 8.12
C TYR A 94 4.63 4.65 6.72
N ILE A 95 5.71 4.80 5.96
CA ILE A 95 5.66 5.07 4.52
C ILE A 95 6.17 3.83 3.81
N ILE A 96 5.29 3.18 3.06
CA ILE A 96 5.56 1.95 2.31
C ILE A 96 5.69 2.34 0.84
N ASP A 97 6.85 2.12 0.25
CA ASP A 97 7.17 2.53 -1.12
C ASP A 97 7.34 1.32 -2.03
N ILE A 98 6.29 0.99 -2.77
CA ILE A 98 6.20 -0.24 -3.57
C ILE A 98 6.57 0.08 -5.02
N GLN A 99 7.61 -0.59 -5.51
CA GLN A 99 7.94 -0.61 -6.93
C GLN A 99 7.11 -1.69 -7.63
N LEU A 100 6.40 -1.32 -8.70
CA LEU A 100 5.44 -2.15 -9.43
C LEU A 100 6.05 -2.81 -10.68
#